data_AF-A0A2W5AUJ4-F1
#
_entry.id   AF-A0A2W5AUJ4-F1
#
_cell.length_a   1.000
_cell.length_b   1.000
_cell.length_c   1.000
_cell.angle_alpha   90.00
_cell.angle_beta   90.00
_cell.angle_gamma   90.00
#
_symmetry.space_group_name_H-M   'P 1'
#
loop_
_entity.id
_entity.type
_entity.pdbx_description
1 polymer ?
#
loop_
_entity_poly.entity_id
_entity_poly.type
_entity_poly.pdbx_seq_one_letter_code
_entity_poly.pdbx_strand_id
1 'polypeptide(L)'
;MASTTVERDVVRVTVRAGEMNVDLSLPNKVPLRQLSIDVAKACVPLMEERDIKPEWLKNPTSEIMLAPSVGRTWSPDVTLDRVGVRDGDYLVLSTTERNERYPELIEVMQDATVAIRNSAFGAWDSATSVMYASIIFPVLVTLLSLVAAAMTIDSGGAVLAGVLLAISAACAGLSLVISSAEVVRLPIVVALSTAAYMPAAVATALFIPGGLTHWAVLAGSATAMVMAVLNVVFKQPTSAIHMAVATFSSVMVVGVGIAAGLLLRAWPLPPGGTAGAAVPATGYRDRRRGSGRGDLRNHQDALAGVQLGVHAQP
;
A
#
# COMPACT_ATOMS: atom_id res chain seq x y z
N MET A 1 0.24 3.65 78.80
CA MET A 1 1.21 3.96 77.73
C MET A 1 0.44 4.55 76.57
N ALA A 2 0.40 5.87 76.48
CA ALA A 2 -0.25 6.58 75.38
C ALA A 2 0.72 6.60 74.19
N SER A 3 0.34 5.90 73.12
CA SER A 3 1.02 5.99 71.83
C SER A 3 0.76 7.38 71.27
N THR A 4 1.77 8.24 71.21
CA THR A 4 1.73 9.49 70.46
C THR A 4 1.75 9.15 68.98
N THR A 5 0.57 9.04 68.37
CA THR A 5 0.42 8.98 66.92
C THR A 5 0.89 10.32 66.37
N VAL A 6 2.12 10.37 65.85
CA VAL A 6 2.60 11.50 65.06
C VAL A 6 1.65 11.60 63.87
N GLU A 7 0.85 12.67 63.83
CA GLU A 7 -0.05 12.99 62.72
C GLU A 7 0.80 13.18 61.47
N ARG A 8 0.97 12.10 60.70
CA ARG A 8 1.66 12.15 59.42
C ARG A 8 0.69 12.75 58.41
N ASP A 9 0.90 14.01 58.07
CA ASP A 9 0.11 14.74 57.07
C ASP A 9 0.47 14.32 55.62
N VAL A 10 1.03 13.13 55.45
CA VAL A 10 1.58 12.61 54.19
C VAL A 10 1.18 11.15 54.04
N VAL A 11 0.64 10.81 52.87
CA VAL A 11 0.21 9.46 52.48
C VAL A 11 1.12 8.97 51.36
N ARG A 12 1.58 7.71 51.44
CA ARG A 12 2.37 7.05 50.38
C ARG A 12 1.42 6.34 49.42
N VAL A 13 1.39 6.75 48.16
CA VAL A 13 0.52 6.16 47.14
C VAL A 13 1.33 5.78 45.91
N THR A 14 0.86 4.78 45.18
CA THR A 14 1.40 4.44 43.87
C THR A 14 0.52 5.09 42.81
N VAL A 15 1.09 6.01 42.03
CA VAL A 15 0.39 6.71 40.95
C VAL A 15 0.75 6.09 39.61
N ARG A 16 -0.26 5.71 38.83
CA ARG A 16 -0.11 5.32 37.44
C ARG A 16 -0.25 6.52 36.52
N ALA A 17 0.81 6.84 35.80
CA ALA A 17 0.83 7.83 34.74
C ALA A 17 1.01 7.11 33.39
N GLY A 18 -0.09 6.87 32.67
CA GLY A 18 -0.06 6.09 31.42
C GLY A 18 0.30 4.61 31.67
N GLU A 19 1.49 4.19 31.22
CA GLU A 19 2.04 2.84 31.42
C GLU A 19 3.09 2.76 32.54
N MET A 20 3.43 3.90 33.15
CA MET A 20 4.39 3.99 34.24
C MET A 20 3.71 4.01 35.60
N ASN A 21 4.29 3.34 36.59
CA ASN A 21 3.91 3.43 37.99
C ASN A 21 5.00 4.16 38.78
N VAL A 22 4.61 5.14 39.60
CA VAL A 22 5.52 5.96 40.42
C VAL A 22 5.01 5.98 41.85
N ASP A 23 5.86 5.63 42.81
CA ASP A 23 5.54 5.73 44.22
C ASP A 23 5.84 7.15 44.72
N LEU A 24 4.82 7.82 45.24
CA LEU A 24 4.87 9.21 45.68
C LEU A 24 4.33 9.36 47.10
N SER A 25 4.97 10.25 47.86
CA SER A 25 4.47 10.72 49.15
C SER A 25 3.71 12.03 48.94
N LEU A 26 2.39 12.00 49.12
CA LEU A 26 1.47 13.10 48.84
C LEU A 26 0.90 13.71 50.13
N PRO A 27 0.75 15.04 50.23
CA PRO A 27 0.09 15.68 51.38
C PRO A 27 -1.40 15.32 51.48
N ASN A 28 -1.88 15.03 52.69
CA ASN A 28 -3.25 14.52 52.91
C ASN A 28 -4.32 15.64 52.89
N LYS A 29 -3.95 16.85 53.33
CA LYS A 29 -4.87 18.00 53.51
C LYS A 29 -4.95 18.96 52.32
N VAL A 30 -4.31 18.64 51.19
CA VAL A 30 -4.32 19.47 49.98
C VAL A 30 -5.49 19.05 49.05
N PRO A 31 -6.21 20.01 48.43
CA PRO A 31 -7.25 19.68 47.45
C PRO A 31 -6.71 18.89 46.27
N LEU A 32 -7.46 17.89 45.80
CA LEU A 32 -7.07 17.01 44.70
C LEU A 32 -6.74 17.76 43.41
N ARG A 33 -7.41 18.89 43.13
CA ARG A 33 -7.12 19.75 41.97
C ARG A 33 -5.69 20.25 41.93
N GLN A 34 -5.18 20.72 43.07
CA GLN A 34 -3.82 21.23 43.15
C GLN A 34 -2.84 20.07 43.17
N LEU A 35 -3.19 19.00 43.90
CA LEU A 35 -2.37 17.81 44.00
C LEU A 35 -2.18 17.10 42.65
N SER A 36 -3.20 17.03 41.81
CA SER A 36 -3.11 16.38 40.49
C SER A 36 -2.15 17.11 39.56
N ILE A 37 -2.10 18.44 39.62
CA ILE A 37 -1.17 19.26 38.85
C ILE A 37 0.26 19.04 39.33
N ASP A 38 0.48 19.02 40.65
CA ASP A 38 1.82 18.84 41.22
C ASP A 38 2.37 17.42 40.94
N VAL A 39 1.51 16.40 41.04
CA VAL A 39 1.84 15.03 40.65
C VAL A 39 2.15 14.93 39.15
N ALA A 40 1.36 15.59 38.30
CA ALA A 40 1.61 15.61 36.86
C ALA A 40 2.97 16.26 36.55
N LYS A 41 3.29 17.41 37.16
CA LYS A 41 4.59 18.08 37.02
C LYS A 41 5.76 17.21 37.46
N ALA A 42 5.59 16.42 38.52
CA ALA A 42 6.60 15.48 38.97
C ALA A 42 6.77 14.29 38.01
N CYS A 43 5.69 13.83 37.39
CA CYS A 43 5.73 12.69 36.47
C CYS A 43 6.25 13.05 35.07
N VAL A 44 5.97 14.24 34.55
CA VAL A 44 6.32 14.63 33.16
C VAL A 44 7.80 14.42 32.81
N PRO A 45 8.79 14.86 33.63
CA PRO A 45 10.20 14.61 33.34
C PRO A 45 10.57 13.12 33.27
N LEU A 46 9.97 12.30 34.14
CA LEU A 46 10.20 10.85 34.19
C LEU A 46 9.58 10.14 32.97
N MET A 47 8.52 10.70 32.41
CA MET A 47 7.87 10.17 31.20
C MET A 47 8.66 10.53 29.94
N GLU A 48 9.25 11.73 29.90
CA GLU A 48 10.11 12.17 28.81
C GLU A 48 11.38 11.31 28.70
N GLU A 49 12.00 10.96 29.84
CA GLU A 49 13.16 10.06 29.89
C GLU A 49 12.85 8.65 29.33
N ARG A 50 11.59 8.20 29.47
CA ARG A 50 11.13 6.87 29.03
C ARG A 50 10.39 6.87 27.68
N ASP A 51 10.32 8.01 26.99
CA ASP A 51 9.53 8.25 25.77
C ASP A 51 8.05 7.79 25.88
N ILE A 52 7.46 7.92 27.07
CA ILE A 52 6.05 7.59 27.31
C ILE A 52 5.22 8.84 27.01
N LYS A 53 4.38 8.79 25.97
CA LYS A 53 3.50 9.89 25.56
C LYS A 53 2.05 9.59 25.95
N PRO A 54 1.61 9.97 27.16
CA PRO A 54 0.27 9.65 27.61
C PRO A 54 -0.76 10.51 26.86
N GLU A 55 -1.98 10.00 26.69
CA GLU A 55 -3.04 10.70 25.96
C GLU A 55 -3.39 12.06 26.56
N TRP A 56 -3.31 12.18 27.88
CA TRP A 56 -3.58 13.43 28.58
C TRP A 56 -2.59 14.55 28.29
N LEU A 57 -1.35 14.23 27.88
CA LEU A 57 -0.38 15.24 27.45
C LEU A 57 -0.65 15.72 26.01
N LYS A 58 -1.40 14.94 25.22
CA LYS A 58 -1.74 15.28 23.83
C LYS A 58 -2.86 16.31 23.74
N ASN A 59 -3.72 16.41 24.76
CA ASN A 59 -4.88 17.30 24.75
C ASN A 59 -4.68 18.47 25.74
N PRO A 60 -4.31 19.68 25.25
CA PRO A 60 -4.05 20.84 26.10
C PRO A 60 -5.29 21.36 26.84
N THR A 61 -6.48 20.90 26.45
CA THR A 61 -7.78 21.31 27.03
C THR A 61 -8.32 20.35 28.09
N SER A 62 -7.62 19.26 28.37
CA SER A 62 -8.07 18.26 29.36
C SER A 62 -7.67 18.64 30.79
N GLU A 63 -8.57 18.44 31.77
CA GLU A 63 -8.24 18.64 33.18
C GLU A 63 -7.67 17.35 33.76
N ILE A 64 -6.47 17.46 34.36
CA ILE A 64 -5.77 16.32 34.96
C ILE A 64 -6.35 16.05 36.35
N MET A 65 -6.80 14.82 36.59
CA MET A 65 -7.39 14.38 37.84
C MET A 65 -6.79 13.07 38.35
N LEU A 66 -6.54 13.04 39.66
CA LEU A 66 -6.25 11.82 40.39
C LEU A 66 -7.57 11.08 40.65
N ALA A 67 -7.65 9.85 40.17
CA ALA A 67 -8.81 8.99 40.33
C ALA A 67 -8.39 7.62 40.88
N PRO A 68 -9.31 6.90 41.55
CA PRO A 68 -9.06 5.51 41.91
C PRO A 68 -8.98 4.66 40.64
N SER A 69 -8.27 3.54 40.69
CA SER A 69 -8.19 2.61 39.55
C SER A 69 -9.54 2.00 39.16
N VAL A 70 -10.48 1.91 40.11
CA VAL A 70 -11.83 1.38 39.92
C VAL A 70 -12.83 2.29 40.60
N GLY A 71 -13.88 2.70 39.90
CA GLY A 71 -15.00 3.45 40.46
C GLY A 71 -15.20 4.82 39.83
N ARG A 72 -15.98 5.67 40.51
CA ARG A 72 -16.29 7.03 40.06
C ARG A 72 -15.13 7.97 40.32
N THR A 73 -14.90 8.91 39.42
CA THR A 73 -13.96 10.01 39.63
C THR A 73 -14.34 10.86 40.85
N TRP A 74 -13.33 11.33 41.57
CA TRP A 74 -13.52 12.19 42.74
C TRP A 74 -13.78 13.63 42.32
N SER A 75 -14.46 14.37 43.19
CA SER A 75 -14.63 15.81 43.00
C SER A 75 -13.28 16.52 43.23
N PRO A 76 -12.90 17.51 42.39
CA PRO A 76 -11.60 18.17 42.43
C PRO A 76 -11.30 18.90 43.74
N ASP A 77 -12.34 19.33 44.46
CA ASP A 77 -12.19 20.17 45.66
C ASP A 77 -12.14 19.32 46.95
N VAL A 78 -12.10 17.99 46.82
CA VAL A 78 -11.99 17.06 47.95
C VAL A 78 -10.51 16.79 48.26
N THR A 79 -10.18 16.49 49.51
CA THR A 79 -8.83 16.12 49.97
C THR A 79 -8.68 14.60 50.10
N LEU A 80 -7.46 14.07 50.07
CA LEU A 80 -7.19 12.62 50.21
C LEU A 80 -7.77 12.05 51.53
N ASP A 81 -7.75 12.85 52.59
CA ASP A 81 -8.25 12.48 53.91
C ASP A 81 -9.76 12.21 53.90
N ARG A 82 -10.51 13.07 53.19
CA ARG A 82 -11.96 12.94 53.07
C ARG A 82 -12.39 11.80 52.18
N VAL A 83 -11.56 11.44 51.21
CA VAL A 83 -11.80 10.27 50.34
C VAL A 83 -11.42 8.97 51.06
N GLY A 84 -10.58 9.05 52.11
CA GLY A 84 -10.15 7.90 52.89
C GLY A 84 -9.03 7.09 52.22
N VAL A 85 -8.20 7.75 51.41
CA VAL A 85 -7.03 7.13 50.77
C VAL A 85 -5.99 6.75 51.83
N ARG A 86 -5.48 5.53 51.75
CA ARG A 86 -4.51 4.97 52.70
C ARG A 86 -3.13 4.81 52.08
N ASP A 87 -2.14 4.62 52.95
CA ASP A 87 -0.80 4.24 52.54
C ASP A 87 -0.84 2.92 51.75
N GLY A 88 -0.26 2.93 50.55
CA GLY A 88 -0.22 1.81 49.61
C GLY A 88 -1.35 1.79 48.58
N ASP A 89 -2.27 2.75 48.60
CA ASP A 89 -3.35 2.82 47.62
C ASP A 89 -2.84 3.15 46.21
N TYR A 90 -3.52 2.57 45.23
CA TYR A 90 -3.17 2.68 43.82
C TYR A 90 -4.09 3.69 43.11
N LEU A 91 -3.51 4.81 42.70
CA LEU A 91 -4.19 5.92 42.04
C LEU A 91 -3.81 5.97 40.56
N VAL A 92 -4.73 6.43 39.73
CA VAL A 92 -4.50 6.62 38.30
C VAL A 92 -4.61 8.10 37.97
N LEU A 93 -3.61 8.61 37.26
CA LEU A 93 -3.66 9.94 36.68
C LEU A 93 -4.51 9.84 35.40
N SER A 94 -5.73 10.35 35.49
CA SER A 94 -6.72 10.33 34.41
C SER A 94 -7.05 11.74 33.96
N THR A 95 -7.59 11.88 32.75
CA THR A 95 -8.18 13.13 32.30
C THR A 95 -9.68 13.09 32.35
N THR A 96 -10.27 14.16 32.85
CA THR A 96 -11.66 14.48 32.61
C THR A 96 -11.70 15.54 31.50
N GLU A 97 -12.48 15.27 30.47
CA GLU A 97 -12.81 16.30 29.49
C GLU A 97 -13.74 17.31 30.15
N ARG A 98 -13.40 18.59 30.04
CA ARG A 98 -14.30 19.66 30.44
C ARG A 98 -15.53 19.59 29.53
N ASN A 99 -16.70 19.31 30.11
CA ASN A 99 -17.96 19.14 29.35
C ASN A 99 -18.35 20.36 28.50
N GLU A 100 -17.80 21.55 28.81
CA GLU A 100 -18.05 22.77 28.05
C GLU A 100 -16.80 23.17 27.26
N ARG A 101 -16.82 22.84 25.97
CA ARG A 101 -15.87 23.36 24.99
C ARG A 101 -16.41 24.69 24.48
N TYR A 102 -15.88 25.80 24.99
CA TYR A 102 -16.12 27.11 24.38
C TYR A 102 -15.28 27.20 23.10
N PRO A 103 -15.90 27.38 21.91
CA PRO A 103 -15.15 27.71 20.71
C PRO A 103 -14.38 29.00 20.94
N GLU A 104 -13.15 29.06 20.43
CA GLU A 104 -12.39 30.31 20.44
C GLU A 104 -13.14 31.36 19.61
N LEU A 105 -13.40 32.54 20.18
CA LEU A 105 -14.01 33.65 19.46
C LEU A 105 -12.94 34.29 18.58
N ILE A 106 -12.94 33.93 17.30
CA ILE A 106 -12.02 34.52 16.33
C ILE A 106 -12.70 35.73 15.69
N GLU A 107 -12.26 36.93 16.06
CA GLU A 107 -12.86 38.19 15.60
C GLU A 107 -12.63 38.48 14.11
N VAL A 108 -11.53 37.95 13.56
CA VAL A 108 -11.13 38.17 12.17
C VAL A 108 -11.60 37.00 11.30
N MET A 109 -12.46 37.29 10.33
CA MET A 109 -13.04 36.28 9.42
C MET A 109 -11.98 35.45 8.67
N GLN A 110 -10.84 36.05 8.32
CA GLN A 110 -9.75 35.35 7.64
C GLN A 110 -9.14 34.28 8.55
N ASP A 111 -8.83 34.62 9.80
CA ASP A 111 -8.27 33.68 10.77
C ASP A 111 -9.29 32.60 11.12
N ALA A 112 -10.58 32.95 11.21
CA ALA A 112 -11.65 31.98 11.43
C ALA A 112 -11.71 30.96 10.28
N THR A 113 -11.58 31.42 9.04
CA THR A 113 -11.59 30.55 7.86
C THR A 113 -10.37 29.64 7.83
N VAL A 114 -9.19 30.16 8.19
CA VAL A 114 -7.95 29.36 8.28
C VAL A 114 -8.03 28.33 9.40
N ALA A 115 -8.56 28.70 10.57
CA ALA A 115 -8.75 27.79 11.70
C ALA A 115 -9.77 26.68 11.38
N ILE A 116 -10.88 27.02 10.74
CA ILE A 116 -11.87 26.04 10.26
C ILE A 116 -11.25 25.14 9.19
N ARG A 117 -10.50 25.70 8.23
CA ARG A 117 -9.82 24.89 7.20
C ARG A 117 -8.82 23.92 7.82
N ASN A 118 -7.98 24.37 8.75
CA ASN A 118 -6.96 23.52 9.37
C ASN A 118 -7.56 22.48 10.32
N SER A 119 -8.71 22.77 10.94
CA SER A 119 -9.44 21.78 11.75
C SER A 119 -10.25 20.79 10.92
N ALA A 120 -10.76 21.20 9.76
CA ALA A 120 -11.52 20.35 8.85
C ALA A 120 -10.62 19.50 7.93
N PHE A 121 -9.46 20.03 7.52
CA PHE A 121 -8.55 19.39 6.58
C PHE A 121 -7.14 19.32 7.18
N GLY A 122 -6.63 18.10 7.31
CA GLY A 122 -5.24 17.87 7.67
C GLY A 122 -4.30 18.48 6.61
N ALA A 123 -3.17 19.02 7.06
CA ALA A 123 -2.11 19.47 6.17
C ALA A 123 -1.56 18.28 5.35
N TRP A 124 -1.18 18.56 4.10
CA TRP A 124 -0.55 17.55 3.25
C TRP A 124 0.84 17.21 3.78
N ASP A 125 0.97 16.06 4.42
CA ASP A 125 2.23 15.57 4.95
C ASP A 125 2.94 14.58 4.00
N SER A 126 4.24 14.40 4.21
CA SER A 126 5.07 13.36 3.60
C SER A 126 4.45 11.97 3.73
N ALA A 127 3.84 11.61 4.87
CA ALA A 127 3.17 10.33 5.04
C ALA A 127 1.97 10.18 4.10
N THR A 128 1.19 11.25 3.94
CA THR A 128 0.05 11.31 3.02
C THR A 128 0.50 11.17 1.57
N SER A 129 1.61 11.83 1.21
CA SER A 129 2.22 11.71 -0.13
C SER A 129 2.62 10.27 -0.45
N VAL A 130 3.29 9.60 0.51
CA VAL A 130 3.71 8.20 0.35
C VAL A 130 2.52 7.27 0.22
N MET A 131 1.42 7.52 0.96
CA MET A 131 0.19 6.75 0.85
C MET A 131 -0.46 6.86 -0.53
N TYR A 132 -0.59 8.06 -1.08
CA TYR A 132 -1.17 8.22 -2.42
C TYR A 132 -0.23 7.68 -3.51
N ALA A 133 1.07 7.93 -3.39
CA ALA A 133 2.06 7.41 -4.33
C ALA A 133 2.09 5.87 -4.36
N SER A 134 1.95 5.22 -3.20
CA SER A 134 1.95 3.76 -3.09
C SER A 134 0.73 3.10 -3.74
N ILE A 135 -0.36 3.84 -3.95
CA ILE A 135 -1.58 3.37 -4.62
C ILE A 135 -1.53 3.72 -6.11
N ILE A 136 -1.22 4.97 -6.45
CA ILE A 136 -1.28 5.48 -7.83
C ILE A 136 -0.23 4.79 -8.71
N PHE A 137 0.98 4.59 -8.19
CA PHE A 137 2.08 3.99 -8.94
C PHE A 137 1.79 2.58 -9.48
N PRO A 138 1.42 1.57 -8.67
CA PRO A 138 1.13 0.24 -9.18
C PRO A 138 -0.09 0.22 -10.12
N VAL A 139 -1.10 1.06 -9.90
CA VAL A 139 -2.25 1.19 -10.80
C VAL A 139 -1.80 1.70 -12.17
N LEU A 140 -1.00 2.76 -12.21
CA LEU A 140 -0.49 3.32 -13.45
C LEU A 140 0.40 2.34 -14.21
N VAL A 141 1.32 1.64 -13.52
CA VAL A 141 2.18 0.62 -14.13
C VAL A 141 1.35 -0.54 -14.71
N THR A 142 0.30 -0.95 -14.01
CA THR A 142 -0.63 -1.99 -14.48
C THR A 142 -1.36 -1.56 -15.74
N LEU A 143 -1.91 -0.34 -15.76
CA LEU A 143 -2.61 0.21 -16.93
C LEU A 143 -1.67 0.36 -18.14
N LEU A 144 -0.46 0.90 -17.93
CA LEU A 144 0.53 1.02 -19.01
C LEU A 144 0.95 -0.34 -19.57
N SER A 145 1.08 -1.36 -18.70
CA SER A 145 1.40 -2.72 -19.15
C SER A 145 0.30 -3.32 -20.01
N LEU A 146 -0.97 -3.05 -19.68
CA LEU A 146 -2.12 -3.48 -20.49
C LEU A 146 -2.21 -2.76 -21.84
N VAL A 147 -1.98 -1.46 -21.86
CA VAL A 147 -1.91 -0.68 -23.11
C VAL A 147 -0.78 -1.18 -24.00
N ALA A 148 0.40 -1.42 -23.42
CA ALA A 148 1.54 -2.03 -24.09
C ALA A 148 1.20 -3.40 -24.71
N ALA A 149 0.51 -4.26 -23.95
CA ALA A 149 0.05 -5.55 -24.45
C ALA A 149 -0.89 -5.40 -25.65
N ALA A 150 -1.89 -4.52 -25.55
CA ALA A 150 -2.88 -4.29 -26.59
C ALA A 150 -2.25 -3.78 -27.90
N MET A 151 -1.24 -2.91 -27.82
CA MET A 151 -0.54 -2.38 -28.99
C MET A 151 0.35 -3.42 -29.70
N THR A 152 0.73 -4.51 -29.02
CA THR A 152 1.74 -5.45 -29.53
C THR A 152 1.23 -6.84 -29.84
N ILE A 153 -0.05 -7.09 -29.58
CA ILE A 153 -0.68 -8.39 -29.73
C ILE A 153 -0.64 -8.90 -31.18
N ASP A 154 -0.80 -7.98 -32.14
CA ASP A 154 -0.81 -8.28 -33.57
C ASP A 154 0.54 -8.06 -34.25
N SER A 155 1.43 -7.27 -33.64
CA SER A 155 2.71 -6.84 -34.24
C SER A 155 3.91 -7.67 -33.80
N GLY A 156 3.74 -8.64 -32.89
CA GLY A 156 4.82 -9.55 -32.45
C GLY A 156 5.88 -8.86 -31.59
N GLY A 157 5.45 -8.09 -30.59
CA GLY A 157 6.30 -7.16 -29.82
C GLY A 157 7.28 -7.78 -28.82
N ALA A 158 8.23 -8.60 -29.27
CA ALA A 158 9.30 -9.16 -28.42
C ALA A 158 10.16 -8.08 -27.73
N VAL A 159 10.38 -6.94 -28.41
CA VAL A 159 11.11 -5.80 -27.82
C VAL A 159 10.35 -5.23 -26.63
N LEU A 160 9.03 -5.06 -26.74
CA LEU A 160 8.21 -4.53 -25.66
C LEU A 160 8.10 -5.52 -24.50
N ALA A 161 8.05 -6.83 -24.78
CA ALA A 161 8.14 -7.86 -23.76
C ALA A 161 9.46 -7.74 -22.96
N GLY A 162 10.59 -7.51 -23.64
CA GLY A 162 11.88 -7.25 -23.00
C GLY A 162 11.87 -6.00 -22.11
N VAL A 163 11.27 -4.90 -22.58
CA VAL A 163 11.12 -3.66 -21.79
C VAL A 163 10.25 -3.89 -20.55
N LEU A 164 9.13 -4.59 -20.67
CA LEU A 164 8.25 -4.90 -19.55
C LEU A 164 8.93 -5.82 -18.52
N LEU A 165 9.76 -6.79 -18.95
CA LEU A 165 10.60 -7.57 -18.04
C LEU A 165 11.61 -6.69 -17.30
N ALA A 166 12.26 -5.76 -18.00
CA ALA A 166 13.21 -4.85 -17.37
C ALA A 166 12.55 -3.96 -16.31
N ILE A 167 11.36 -3.43 -16.60
CA ILE A 167 10.57 -2.64 -15.65
C ILE A 167 10.17 -3.49 -14.43
N SER A 168 9.69 -4.72 -14.65
CA SER A 168 9.37 -5.66 -13.57
C SER A 168 10.59 -5.95 -12.70
N ALA A 169 11.72 -6.27 -13.31
CA ALA A 169 12.96 -6.59 -12.62
C ALA A 169 13.47 -5.40 -11.79
N ALA A 170 13.39 -4.18 -12.34
CA ALA A 170 13.74 -2.96 -11.61
C ALA A 170 12.84 -2.76 -10.39
N CYS A 171 11.51 -2.89 -10.54
CA CYS A 171 10.56 -2.74 -9.44
C CYS A 171 10.76 -3.80 -8.35
N ALA A 172 10.92 -5.06 -8.74
CA ALA A 172 11.18 -6.17 -7.81
C ALA A 172 12.53 -6.00 -7.10
N GLY A 173 13.57 -5.61 -7.83
CA GLY A 173 14.91 -5.34 -7.29
C GLY A 173 14.94 -4.19 -6.30
N LEU A 174 14.36 -3.03 -6.64
CA LEU A 174 14.25 -1.91 -5.70
C LEU A 174 13.45 -2.30 -4.45
N SER A 175 12.35 -3.05 -4.62
CA SER A 175 11.55 -3.53 -3.49
C SER A 175 12.38 -4.41 -2.54
N LEU A 176 13.25 -5.28 -3.08
CA LEU A 176 14.14 -6.13 -2.29
C LEU A 176 15.22 -5.31 -1.58
N VAL A 177 15.88 -4.39 -2.28
CA VAL A 177 16.92 -3.53 -1.70
C VAL A 177 16.34 -2.67 -0.56
N ILE A 178 15.19 -2.04 -0.76
CA ILE A 178 14.54 -1.21 0.27
C ILE A 178 14.10 -2.08 1.45
N SER A 179 13.66 -3.32 1.23
CA SER A 179 13.30 -4.23 2.32
C SER A 179 14.49 -4.68 3.18
N SER A 180 15.71 -4.57 2.66
CA SER A 180 16.95 -4.90 3.39
C SER A 180 17.58 -3.71 4.14
N ALA A 181 17.02 -2.51 4.00
CA ALA A 181 17.54 -1.31 4.65
C ALA A 181 17.14 -1.22 6.14
N GLU A 182 17.94 -0.52 6.95
CA GLU A 182 17.64 -0.31 8.38
C GLU A 182 16.32 0.45 8.63
N VAL A 183 15.96 1.35 7.71
CA VAL A 183 14.72 2.14 7.78
C VAL A 183 13.77 1.70 6.66
N VAL A 184 12.85 0.80 6.97
CA VAL A 184 11.91 0.24 6.01
C VAL A 184 10.61 1.05 5.95
N ARG A 185 10.33 1.66 4.81
CA ARG A 185 9.00 2.22 4.50
C ARG A 185 8.13 1.16 3.82
N LEU A 186 7.41 0.37 4.63
CA LEU A 186 6.56 -0.73 4.16
C LEU A 186 5.61 -0.38 2.99
N PRO A 187 4.93 0.79 2.96
CA PRO A 187 4.03 1.13 1.85
C PRO A 187 4.74 1.18 0.49
N ILE A 188 6.00 1.64 0.47
CA ILE A 188 6.80 1.76 -0.75
C ILE A 188 7.23 0.37 -1.23
N VAL A 189 7.65 -0.50 -0.30
CA VAL A 189 8.04 -1.89 -0.61
C VAL A 189 6.87 -2.64 -1.23
N VAL A 190 5.66 -2.51 -0.66
CA VAL A 190 4.43 -3.13 -1.16
C VAL A 190 4.02 -2.56 -2.51
N ALA A 191 4.12 -1.24 -2.72
CA ALA A 191 3.81 -0.62 -4.00
C ALA A 191 4.74 -1.10 -5.12
N LEU A 192 6.05 -1.17 -4.86
CA LEU A 192 7.03 -1.64 -5.84
C LEU A 192 6.88 -3.13 -6.15
N SER A 193 6.59 -3.98 -5.14
CA SER A 193 6.37 -5.40 -5.37
C SER A 193 5.06 -5.67 -6.12
N THR A 194 4.00 -4.90 -5.84
CA THR A 194 2.72 -5.02 -6.57
C THR A 194 2.81 -4.51 -8.01
N ALA A 195 3.54 -3.41 -8.25
CA ALA A 195 3.77 -2.87 -9.58
C ALA A 195 4.53 -3.85 -10.50
N ALA A 196 5.34 -4.76 -9.94
CA ALA A 196 6.10 -5.73 -10.72
C ALA A 196 5.25 -6.89 -11.29
N TYR A 197 4.09 -7.20 -10.71
CA TYR A 197 3.30 -8.37 -11.13
C TYR A 197 2.79 -8.26 -12.56
N MET A 198 2.16 -7.14 -12.91
CA MET A 198 1.50 -7.01 -14.20
C MET A 198 2.49 -6.95 -15.39
N PRO A 199 3.58 -6.16 -15.35
CA PRO A 199 4.57 -6.17 -16.42
C PRO A 199 5.19 -7.56 -16.61
N ALA A 200 5.47 -8.31 -15.53
CA ALA A 200 6.00 -9.68 -15.63
C ALA A 200 5.02 -10.65 -16.30
N ALA A 201 3.75 -10.62 -15.87
CA ALA A 201 2.71 -11.48 -16.41
C ALA A 201 2.45 -11.19 -17.90
N VAL A 202 2.37 -9.91 -18.27
CA VAL A 202 2.19 -9.49 -19.67
C VAL A 202 3.41 -9.88 -20.52
N ALA A 203 4.62 -9.61 -20.03
CA ALA A 203 5.82 -9.92 -20.80
C ALA A 203 5.94 -11.41 -21.10
N THR A 204 5.69 -12.26 -20.11
CA THR A 204 5.73 -13.72 -20.29
C THR A 204 4.62 -14.23 -21.20
N ALA A 205 3.44 -13.62 -21.17
CA ALA A 205 2.38 -13.91 -22.14
C ALA A 205 2.77 -13.53 -23.58
N LEU A 206 3.45 -12.39 -23.77
CA LEU A 206 3.90 -11.93 -25.09
C LEU A 206 5.06 -12.75 -25.69
N PHE A 207 5.84 -13.46 -24.86
CA PHE A 207 6.88 -14.37 -25.36
C PHE A 207 6.31 -15.60 -26.08
N ILE A 208 5.04 -15.94 -25.86
CA ILE A 208 4.40 -17.08 -26.51
C ILE A 208 3.86 -16.62 -27.88
N PRO A 209 4.40 -17.15 -28.99
CA PRO A 209 3.92 -16.78 -30.32
C PRO A 209 2.48 -17.28 -30.53
N GLY A 210 1.68 -16.49 -31.26
CA GLY A 210 0.30 -16.85 -31.61
C GLY A 210 -0.81 -16.08 -30.88
N GLY A 211 -0.49 -14.98 -30.19
CA GLY A 211 -1.47 -14.09 -29.55
C GLY A 211 -1.95 -14.57 -28.17
N LEU A 212 -3.15 -14.12 -27.74
CA LEU A 212 -3.78 -14.51 -26.46
C LEU A 212 -4.30 -15.95 -26.50
N THR A 213 -3.36 -16.89 -26.47
CA THR A 213 -3.66 -18.31 -26.34
C THR A 213 -3.84 -18.70 -24.88
N HIS A 214 -4.48 -19.84 -24.62
CA HIS A 214 -4.57 -20.40 -23.26
C HIS A 214 -3.18 -20.62 -22.64
N TRP A 215 -2.17 -20.95 -23.45
CA TRP A 215 -0.78 -21.04 -23.00
C TRP A 215 -0.20 -19.70 -22.56
N ALA A 216 -0.52 -18.60 -23.25
CA ALA A 216 -0.11 -17.25 -22.87
C ALA A 216 -0.72 -16.85 -21.51
N VAL A 217 -2.00 -17.14 -21.30
CA VAL A 217 -2.68 -16.90 -20.01
C VAL A 217 -2.07 -17.76 -18.89
N LEU A 218 -1.77 -19.03 -19.17
CA LEU A 218 -1.15 -19.94 -18.21
C LEU A 218 0.27 -19.49 -17.82
N ALA A 219 1.08 -19.05 -18.79
CA ALA A 219 2.42 -18.55 -18.51
C ALA A 219 2.41 -17.24 -17.71
N GLY A 220 1.52 -16.30 -18.06
CA GLY A 220 1.38 -15.04 -17.33
C GLY A 220 0.91 -15.26 -15.90
N SER A 221 -0.12 -16.10 -15.69
CA SER A 221 -0.63 -16.42 -14.36
C SER A 221 0.37 -17.22 -13.51
N ALA A 222 1.11 -18.17 -14.08
CA ALA A 222 2.17 -18.88 -13.38
C ALA A 222 3.28 -17.92 -12.91
N THR A 223 3.67 -16.96 -13.75
CA THR A 223 4.67 -15.94 -13.41
C THR A 223 4.22 -15.08 -12.24
N ALA A 224 2.98 -14.57 -12.30
CA ALA A 224 2.39 -13.81 -11.20
C ALA A 224 2.31 -14.62 -9.90
N MET A 225 1.96 -15.91 -9.99
CA MET A 225 1.91 -16.82 -8.84
C MET A 225 3.28 -16.98 -8.18
N VAL A 226 4.32 -17.30 -8.96
CA VAL A 226 5.68 -17.49 -8.44
C VAL A 226 6.17 -16.20 -7.76
N MET A 227 6.02 -15.05 -8.42
CA MET A 227 6.41 -13.76 -7.85
C MET A 227 5.66 -13.44 -6.55
N ALA A 228 4.36 -13.76 -6.48
CA ALA A 228 3.56 -13.51 -5.29
C ALA A 228 3.99 -14.40 -4.12
N VAL A 229 4.26 -15.70 -4.37
CA VAL A 229 4.80 -16.62 -3.36
C VAL A 229 6.17 -16.16 -2.87
N LEU A 230 7.06 -15.74 -3.76
CA LEU A 230 8.37 -15.21 -3.38
C LEU A 230 8.23 -13.98 -2.47
N ASN A 231 7.33 -13.05 -2.79
CA ASN A 231 7.07 -11.89 -1.94
C ASN A 231 6.48 -12.28 -0.58
N VAL A 232 5.62 -13.30 -0.49
CA VAL A 232 5.09 -13.81 0.78
C VAL A 232 6.19 -14.45 1.63
N VAL A 233 7.08 -15.24 1.02
CA VAL A 233 8.14 -15.97 1.73
C VAL A 233 9.26 -15.04 2.22
N PHE A 234 9.69 -14.09 1.38
CA PHE A 234 10.87 -13.28 1.67
C PHE A 234 10.58 -11.93 2.34
N LYS A 235 9.33 -11.44 2.36
CA LYS A 235 8.98 -10.14 2.98
C LYS A 235 8.06 -10.35 4.19
N GLN A 236 8.65 -10.30 5.38
CA GLN A 236 7.96 -10.35 6.68
C GLN A 236 7.68 -8.89 7.10
N PRO A 237 6.49 -8.31 6.87
CA PRO A 237 5.17 -8.89 7.12
C PRO A 237 4.34 -9.16 5.85
N THR A 238 3.58 -10.26 5.85
CA THR A 238 2.72 -10.68 4.74
C THR A 238 1.59 -9.68 4.51
N SER A 239 1.68 -8.88 3.45
CA SER A 239 0.57 -8.03 3.03
C SER A 239 -0.56 -8.89 2.43
N ALA A 240 -1.81 -8.58 2.77
CA ALA A 240 -2.99 -9.29 2.24
C ALA A 240 -3.04 -9.29 0.70
N ILE A 241 -2.42 -8.27 0.07
CA ILE A 241 -2.35 -8.14 -1.38
C ILE A 241 -1.49 -9.25 -2.00
N HIS A 242 -0.34 -9.60 -1.41
CA HIS A 242 0.48 -10.69 -1.95
C HIS A 242 -0.22 -12.04 -1.85
N MET A 243 -0.95 -12.27 -0.77
CA MET A 243 -1.79 -13.47 -0.62
C MET A 243 -2.93 -13.48 -1.64
N ALA A 244 -3.63 -12.36 -1.83
CA ALA A 244 -4.70 -12.25 -2.81
C ALA A 244 -4.20 -12.55 -4.24
N VAL A 245 -3.08 -11.94 -4.64
CA VAL A 245 -2.48 -12.20 -5.97
C VAL A 245 -2.04 -13.66 -6.11
N ALA A 246 -1.44 -14.25 -5.08
CA ALA A 246 -1.04 -15.66 -5.09
C ALA A 246 -2.26 -16.58 -5.27
N THR A 247 -3.34 -16.35 -4.52
CA THR A 247 -4.58 -17.13 -4.61
C THR A 247 -5.30 -16.97 -5.95
N PHE A 248 -5.41 -15.74 -6.46
CA PHE A 248 -6.05 -15.50 -7.75
C PHE A 248 -5.25 -16.14 -8.90
N SER A 249 -3.92 -15.97 -8.87
CA SER A 249 -3.04 -16.54 -9.90
C SER A 249 -3.04 -18.07 -9.86
N SER A 250 -3.06 -18.69 -8.67
CA SER A 250 -3.12 -20.15 -8.57
C SER A 250 -4.45 -20.71 -9.10
N VAL A 251 -5.58 -20.04 -8.81
CA VAL A 251 -6.89 -20.41 -9.39
C VAL A 251 -6.87 -20.32 -10.91
N MET A 252 -6.25 -19.27 -11.47
CA MET A 252 -6.12 -19.13 -12.93
C MET A 252 -5.23 -20.22 -13.54
N VAL A 253 -4.08 -20.54 -12.94
CA VAL A 253 -3.21 -21.62 -13.42
C VAL A 253 -3.94 -22.96 -13.42
N VAL A 254 -4.64 -23.29 -12.33
CA VAL A 254 -5.40 -24.55 -12.20
C VAL A 254 -6.57 -24.58 -13.19
N GLY A 255 -7.36 -23.50 -13.26
CA GLY A 255 -8.53 -23.43 -14.14
C GLY A 255 -8.17 -23.53 -15.62
N VAL A 256 -7.18 -22.77 -16.07
CA VAL A 256 -6.69 -22.81 -17.46
C VAL A 256 -6.03 -24.16 -17.76
N GLY A 257 -5.28 -24.74 -16.81
CA GLY A 257 -4.68 -26.05 -16.95
C GLY A 257 -5.70 -27.18 -17.12
N ILE A 258 -6.78 -27.17 -16.31
CA ILE A 258 -7.89 -28.13 -16.43
C ILE A 258 -8.60 -27.95 -17.78
N ALA A 259 -8.91 -26.70 -18.17
CA ALA A 259 -9.57 -26.41 -19.44
C ALA A 259 -8.74 -26.89 -20.65
N ALA A 260 -7.44 -26.61 -20.64
CA ALA A 260 -6.51 -27.10 -21.68
C ALA A 260 -6.44 -28.63 -21.70
N GLY A 261 -6.38 -29.28 -20.53
CA GLY A 261 -6.37 -30.74 -20.42
C GLY A 261 -7.65 -31.41 -20.92
N LEU A 262 -8.81 -30.81 -20.65
CA LEU A 262 -10.09 -31.27 -21.18
C LEU A 262 -10.18 -31.10 -22.69
N LEU A 263 -9.70 -29.97 -23.23
CA LEU A 263 -9.67 -29.73 -24.67
C LEU A 263 -8.80 -30.76 -25.41
N LEU A 264 -7.61 -31.06 -24.87
CA LEU A 264 -6.71 -32.07 -25.43
C LEU A 264 -7.28 -33.50 -25.37
N ARG A 265 -8.11 -33.79 -24.35
CA ARG A 265 -8.83 -35.08 -24.24
C ARG A 265 -10.02 -35.17 -25.18
N ALA A 266 -10.75 -34.07 -25.36
CA ALA A 266 -11.90 -33.99 -26.26
C ALA A 266 -11.49 -33.99 -27.74
N TRP A 267 -10.29 -33.50 -28.05
CA TRP A 267 -9.73 -33.49 -29.39
C TRP A 267 -8.28 -33.98 -29.40
N PRO A 268 -8.06 -35.31 -29.33
CA PRO A 268 -6.73 -35.89 -29.39
C PRO A 268 -6.04 -35.45 -30.69
N LEU A 269 -4.94 -34.71 -30.57
CA LEU A 269 -4.14 -34.35 -31.74
C LEU A 269 -3.56 -35.64 -32.36
N PRO A 270 -3.59 -35.78 -33.70
CA PRO A 270 -2.97 -36.93 -34.35
C PRO A 270 -1.47 -37.00 -33.99
N PRO A 271 -0.89 -38.21 -33.82
CA PRO A 271 0.44 -38.43 -33.24
C PRO A 271 1.65 -37.97 -34.09
N GLY A 272 1.51 -36.94 -34.91
CA GLY A 272 2.58 -36.40 -35.77
C GLY A 272 2.86 -34.89 -35.63
N GLY A 273 2.15 -34.16 -34.76
CA GLY A 273 2.22 -32.69 -34.71
C GLY A 273 3.26 -32.07 -33.76
N THR A 274 3.87 -32.84 -32.86
CA THR A 274 4.64 -32.28 -31.72
C THR A 274 6.13 -32.04 -32.00
N ALA A 275 6.59 -32.08 -33.25
CA ALA A 275 8.00 -31.86 -33.59
C ALA A 275 8.30 -30.55 -34.36
N GLY A 276 7.32 -29.64 -34.55
CA GLY A 276 7.45 -28.57 -35.54
C GLY A 276 6.95 -27.19 -35.12
N ALA A 277 7.26 -26.72 -33.92
CA ALA A 277 7.08 -25.29 -33.55
C ALA A 277 8.42 -24.57 -33.30
N ALA A 278 9.50 -25.09 -33.89
CA ALA A 278 10.78 -24.40 -34.05
C ALA A 278 11.27 -24.62 -35.49
N VAL A 279 10.64 -23.96 -36.45
CA VAL A 279 11.22 -23.78 -37.79
C VAL A 279 11.41 -22.28 -37.98
N PRO A 280 12.65 -21.77 -37.99
CA PRO A 280 12.89 -20.38 -38.38
C PRO A 280 12.47 -20.22 -39.83
N ALA A 281 11.66 -19.19 -40.10
CA ALA A 281 11.22 -18.84 -41.44
C ALA A 281 12.41 -18.33 -42.27
N THR A 282 13.17 -19.24 -42.86
CA THR A 282 14.16 -18.93 -43.90
C THR A 282 13.92 -19.79 -45.13
N GLY A 283 13.39 -19.14 -46.18
CA GLY A 283 13.64 -19.46 -47.58
C GLY A 283 13.06 -20.75 -48.15
N TYR A 284 11.87 -20.66 -48.78
CA TYR A 284 11.55 -21.52 -49.93
C TYR A 284 10.46 -20.89 -50.79
N ARG A 285 10.85 -20.16 -51.84
CA ARG A 285 9.95 -19.76 -52.92
C ARG A 285 10.67 -19.96 -54.25
N ASP A 286 10.67 -21.20 -54.73
CA ASP A 286 10.93 -21.48 -56.14
C ASP A 286 10.14 -22.71 -56.63
N ARG A 287 9.75 -22.64 -57.90
CA ARG A 287 9.03 -23.60 -58.76
C ARG A 287 7.51 -23.72 -58.59
N ARG A 288 6.81 -22.97 -59.45
CA ARG A 288 5.98 -23.61 -60.49
C ARG A 288 6.31 -23.02 -61.86
N ARG A 289 6.79 -23.90 -62.74
CA ARG A 289 7.02 -23.67 -64.17
C ARG A 289 6.00 -24.52 -64.93
N GLY A 290 5.47 -23.97 -66.01
CA GLY A 290 4.63 -24.63 -67.01
C GLY A 290 3.22 -24.03 -67.02
N SER A 291 2.66 -23.53 -68.12
CA SER A 291 3.02 -23.64 -69.53
C SER A 291 2.17 -22.61 -70.28
N GLY A 292 2.78 -21.79 -71.14
CA GLY A 292 2.07 -20.79 -71.96
C GLY A 292 3.03 -20.26 -73.01
N ARG A 293 2.83 -20.71 -74.24
CA ARG A 293 3.70 -20.58 -75.41
C ARG A 293 3.13 -19.46 -76.30
N GLY A 294 3.99 -18.56 -76.80
CA GLY A 294 3.64 -17.45 -77.70
C GLY A 294 3.30 -16.18 -76.89
N ASP A 295 3.86 -15.02 -77.13
CA ASP A 295 4.13 -14.41 -78.42
C ASP A 295 5.21 -13.33 -78.29
N LEU A 296 6.15 -13.33 -79.24
CA LEU A 296 7.19 -12.32 -79.37
C LEU A 296 6.58 -11.12 -80.08
N ARG A 297 6.23 -10.04 -79.36
CA ARG A 297 6.07 -8.72 -79.96
C ARG A 297 6.39 -7.59 -78.99
N ASN A 298 7.60 -7.10 -79.22
CA ASN A 298 8.22 -5.85 -78.82
C ASN A 298 7.27 -4.71 -78.40
N HIS A 299 7.56 -4.18 -77.21
CA HIS A 299 7.96 -2.80 -76.99
C HIS A 299 7.85 -1.86 -78.21
N GLN A 300 6.72 -1.18 -78.31
CA GLN A 300 6.54 0.21 -78.71
C GLN A 300 5.16 0.61 -78.19
N ASP A 301 5.00 1.87 -77.75
CA ASP A 301 3.76 2.46 -77.21
C ASP A 301 3.56 2.41 -75.69
N ALA A 302 4.58 2.86 -74.96
CA ALA A 302 4.38 3.54 -73.69
C ALA A 302 4.99 4.94 -73.82
N LEU A 303 4.19 5.92 -74.27
CA LEU A 303 4.32 7.37 -74.05
C LEU A 303 3.31 8.14 -74.95
N ALA A 304 2.01 8.01 -74.68
CA ALA A 304 1.00 8.97 -75.15
C ALA A 304 -0.31 8.74 -74.39
N GLY A 305 -0.70 9.68 -73.53
CA GLY A 305 -2.00 9.61 -72.84
C GLY A 305 -2.08 10.41 -71.55
N VAL A 306 -1.46 11.59 -71.51
CA VAL A 306 -1.70 12.60 -70.48
C VAL A 306 -3.12 13.15 -70.67
N GLN A 307 -3.87 13.16 -69.57
CA GLN A 307 -5.16 13.83 -69.44
C GLN A 307 -5.12 15.28 -69.93
N LEU A 308 -6.15 15.68 -70.68
CA LEU A 308 -6.66 17.05 -70.71
C LEU A 308 -8.13 17.01 -71.15
N GLY A 309 -9.03 16.89 -70.17
CA GLY A 309 -10.44 17.20 -70.33
C GLY A 309 -10.68 18.61 -69.79
N VAL A 310 -10.75 19.60 -70.68
CA VAL A 310 -11.18 20.97 -70.34
C VAL A 310 -12.39 21.28 -71.20
N HIS A 311 -13.50 21.51 -70.49
CA HIS A 311 -14.75 22.07 -70.99
C HIS A 311 -14.51 23.43 -71.66
N ALA A 312 -15.05 23.61 -72.87
CA ALA A 312 -15.31 24.91 -73.46
C ALA A 312 -16.69 24.93 -74.13
N GLN A 313 -17.56 25.78 -73.61
CA GLN A 313 -18.64 26.50 -74.30
C GLN A 313 -18.72 27.88 -73.62
N PRO A 314 -19.26 28.91 -74.28
CA PRO A 314 -19.71 29.01 -75.68
C PRO A 314 -18.71 29.70 -76.62
#